data_AF-A0A3N5S4X3-F1
#
_entry.id   AF-A0A3N5S4X3-F1
#
_cell.length_a   1.000
_cell.length_b   1.000
_cell.length_c   1.000
_cell.angle_alpha   90.00
_cell.angle_beta   90.00
_cell.angle_gamma   90.00
#
_symmetry.space_group_name_H-M   'P 1'
#
loop_
_entity.id
_entity.type
_entity.pdbx_description
1 polymer ?
#
loop_
_entity_poly.entity_id
_entity_poly.type
_entity_poly.pdbx_seq_one_letter_code
_entity_poly.pdbx_strand_id
1 'polypeptide(L)'
;MIRSLCFPAPRSGTAMFSLIAIELLVILLLFIANGFFAGAEIAIISANRGRLRDLAEQGDKGSRLALEMAENPNRFLPTVQVGITLVGTLAAAFGGATLTGELKETIDATGLPGIEPWSGEIALALVVLGLTFSSVLFGELIPKRIGLHNSAAVARFAAPMISLLGRVAHPVVWLLGRSTDVAAGLLGIRCAPVRGISLQEIRHLIEL
;
A
#
# COMPACT_ATOMS: atom_id res chain seq x y z
N MET A 1 11.55 -35.48 -40.82
CA MET A 1 10.08 -35.39 -40.67
C MET A 1 9.83 -34.67 -39.35
N ILE A 2 9.60 -33.35 -39.43
CA ILE A 2 9.72 -32.40 -38.31
C ILE A 2 8.39 -32.30 -37.56
N ARG A 3 8.47 -32.40 -36.23
CA ARG A 3 7.40 -32.21 -35.25
C ARG A 3 6.51 -31.00 -35.58
N SER A 4 5.22 -31.24 -35.77
CA SER A 4 4.16 -30.25 -35.67
C SER A 4 4.06 -29.76 -34.23
N LEU A 5 4.49 -28.53 -34.00
CA LEU A 5 4.23 -27.75 -32.80
C LEU A 5 2.72 -27.54 -32.68
N CYS A 6 2.15 -28.10 -31.62
CA CYS A 6 0.77 -27.88 -31.20
C CYS A 6 0.61 -26.40 -30.84
N PHE A 7 0.01 -25.61 -31.72
CA PHE A 7 -0.51 -24.28 -31.39
C PHE A 7 -1.62 -24.45 -30.34
N PRO A 8 -1.64 -23.70 -29.22
CA PRO A 8 -2.79 -23.68 -28.35
C PRO A 8 -3.96 -23.01 -29.08
N ALA A 9 -5.14 -23.64 -29.00
CA ALA A 9 -6.37 -23.17 -29.61
C ALA A 9 -6.80 -21.78 -29.09
N PRO A 10 -7.49 -20.95 -29.91
CA PRO A 10 -8.01 -19.66 -29.47
C PRO A 10 -9.07 -19.88 -28.38
N ARG A 11 -8.88 -19.22 -27.23
CA ARG A 11 -9.86 -19.24 -26.13
C ARG A 11 -11.14 -18.53 -26.60
N SER A 12 -12.29 -19.17 -26.41
CA SER A 12 -13.61 -18.58 -26.69
C SER A 12 -13.75 -17.22 -26.00
N GLY A 13 -14.19 -16.19 -26.71
CA GLY A 13 -14.23 -14.80 -26.22
C GLY A 13 -14.91 -14.62 -24.85
N THR A 14 -15.92 -15.42 -24.52
CA THR A 14 -16.58 -15.43 -23.20
C THR A 14 -15.64 -15.78 -22.04
N ALA A 15 -14.68 -16.69 -22.26
CA ALA A 15 -13.69 -17.06 -21.25
C ALA A 15 -12.65 -15.94 -21.07
N MET A 16 -12.29 -15.23 -22.14
CA MET A 16 -11.36 -14.11 -22.10
C MET A 16 -11.94 -12.92 -21.32
N PHE A 17 -13.18 -12.51 -21.64
CA PHE A 17 -13.90 -11.48 -20.87
C PHE A 17 -14.06 -11.85 -19.39
N SER A 18 -14.29 -13.13 -19.08
CA SER A 18 -14.42 -13.59 -17.70
C SER A 18 -13.11 -13.48 -16.92
N LEU A 19 -11.97 -13.75 -17.55
CA LEU A 19 -10.66 -13.63 -16.91
C LEU A 19 -10.30 -12.17 -16.60
N ILE A 20 -10.53 -11.26 -17.55
CA ILE A 20 -10.28 -9.83 -17.38
C ILE A 20 -11.15 -9.24 -16.26
N ALA A 21 -12.43 -9.63 -16.21
CA ALA A 21 -13.33 -9.18 -15.15
C ALA A 21 -12.85 -9.63 -13.76
N ILE A 22 -12.32 -10.84 -13.65
CA ILE A 22 -11.73 -11.35 -12.41
C ILE A 22 -10.47 -10.56 -12.05
N GLU A 23 -9.58 -10.29 -13.00
CA GLU A 23 -8.37 -9.50 -12.74
C GLU A 23 -8.70 -8.08 -12.28
N LEU A 24 -9.64 -7.40 -12.95
CA LEU A 24 -10.10 -6.07 -12.55
C LEU A 24 -10.71 -6.08 -11.15
N LEU A 25 -11.48 -7.13 -10.81
CA LEU A 25 -12.01 -7.31 -9.46
C LEU A 25 -10.88 -7.48 -8.44
N VAL A 26 -9.87 -8.29 -8.74
CA VAL A 26 -8.70 -8.51 -7.87
C VAL A 26 -7.94 -7.18 -7.68
N ILE A 27 -7.67 -6.43 -8.74
CA ILE A 27 -7.00 -5.13 -8.67
C ILE A 27 -7.81 -4.14 -7.82
N LEU A 28 -9.13 -4.09 -7.99
CA LEU A 28 -10.00 -3.23 -7.19
C LEU A 28 -9.94 -3.59 -5.71
N LEU A 29 -10.00 -4.88 -5.37
CA LEU A 29 -9.86 -5.35 -3.99
C LEU A 29 -8.49 -5.02 -3.41
N LEU A 30 -7.43 -5.12 -4.23
CA LEU A 30 -6.07 -4.73 -3.83
C LEU A 30 -5.98 -3.21 -3.60
N PHE A 31 -6.60 -2.37 -4.43
CA PHE A 31 -6.64 -0.91 -4.18
C PHE A 31 -7.36 -0.58 -2.87
N ILE A 32 -8.47 -1.25 -2.57
CA ILE A 32 -9.18 -1.07 -1.30
C ILE A 32 -8.31 -1.50 -0.12
N ALA A 33 -7.63 -2.65 -0.22
CA ALA A 33 -6.72 -3.12 0.81
C ALA A 33 -5.55 -2.16 1.02
N ASN A 34 -4.95 -1.64 -0.07
CA ASN A 34 -3.89 -0.65 -0.01
C ASN A 34 -4.37 0.63 0.66
N GLY A 35 -5.58 1.06 0.30
CA GLY A 35 -6.23 2.24 0.87
C GLY A 35 -6.49 2.09 2.36
N PHE A 36 -6.92 0.91 2.81
CA PHE A 36 -7.06 0.61 4.22
C PHE A 36 -5.74 0.81 4.97
N PHE A 37 -4.63 0.24 4.46
CA PHE A 37 -3.31 0.40 5.08
C PHE A 37 -2.85 1.86 5.10
N ALA A 38 -2.93 2.54 3.95
CA ALA A 38 -2.52 3.94 3.80
C ALA A 38 -3.34 4.88 4.69
N GLY A 39 -4.65 4.69 4.75
CA GLY A 39 -5.55 5.45 5.61
C GLY A 39 -5.29 5.20 7.09
N ALA A 40 -5.05 3.93 7.47
CA ALA A 40 -4.76 3.57 8.86
C ALA A 40 -3.41 4.11 9.35
N GLU A 41 -2.38 4.11 8.49
CA GLU A 41 -1.08 4.71 8.77
C GLU A 41 -1.25 6.17 9.21
N ILE A 42 -1.88 6.99 8.36
CA ILE A 42 -2.07 8.41 8.64
C ILE A 42 -3.03 8.62 9.82
N ALA A 43 -4.08 7.82 9.94
CA ALA A 43 -5.01 7.92 11.05
C ALA A 43 -4.32 7.69 12.40
N ILE A 44 -3.46 6.67 12.52
CA ILE A 44 -2.76 6.34 13.76
C ILE A 44 -1.71 7.40 14.10
N ILE A 45 -0.97 7.90 13.10
CA ILE A 45 0.03 8.96 13.31
C ILE A 45 -0.63 10.28 13.74
N SER A 46 -1.78 10.63 13.15
CA SER A 46 -2.45 11.91 13.36
C SER A 46 -3.50 11.91 14.48
N ALA A 47 -3.84 10.75 15.05
CA ALA A 47 -4.85 10.66 16.09
C ALA A 47 -4.42 11.40 17.37
N ASN A 48 -5.34 12.16 17.95
CA ASN A 48 -5.13 12.78 19.25
C ASN A 48 -5.05 11.68 20.34
N ARG A 49 -3.87 11.52 20.94
CA ARG A 49 -3.60 10.51 21.97
C ARG A 49 -4.48 10.67 23.21
N GLY A 50 -4.79 11.90 23.62
CA GLY A 50 -5.70 12.18 24.74
C GLY A 50 -7.08 11.59 24.48
N ARG A 51 -7.66 11.90 23.32
CA ARG A 51 -8.96 11.35 22.91
C ARG A 51 -8.97 9.81 22.83
N LEU A 52 -7.90 9.21 22.30
CA LEU A 52 -7.78 7.75 22.28
C LEU A 52 -7.68 7.15 23.68
N ARG A 53 -6.98 7.81 24.59
CA ARG A 53 -6.86 7.40 25.99
C ARG A 53 -8.22 7.47 26.71
N ASP A 54 -8.95 8.57 26.56
CA ASP A 54 -10.29 8.72 27.15
C ASP A 54 -11.23 7.58 26.70
N LEU A 55 -11.23 7.25 25.40
CA LEU A 55 -12.04 6.16 24.84
C LEU A 55 -11.57 4.78 25.31
N ALA A 56 -10.26 4.59 25.48
CA ALA A 56 -9.69 3.34 25.98
C ALA A 56 -10.06 3.10 27.45
N GLU A 57 -10.08 4.15 28.27
CA GLU A 57 -10.51 4.11 29.67
C GLU A 57 -12.02 3.80 29.80
N GLN A 58 -12.82 4.20 28.81
CA GLN A 58 -14.23 3.81 28.68
C GLN A 58 -14.44 2.36 28.20
N GLY A 59 -13.36 1.59 27.99
CA GLY A 59 -13.40 0.18 27.62
C GLY A 59 -13.31 -0.12 26.13
N ASP A 60 -13.08 0.88 25.26
CA ASP A 60 -12.91 0.63 23.83
C ASP A 60 -11.56 -0.03 23.52
N LYS A 61 -11.60 -1.33 23.23
CA LYS A 61 -10.41 -2.13 22.93
C LYS A 61 -9.65 -1.61 21.68
N GLY A 62 -10.37 -1.07 20.70
CA GLY A 62 -9.79 -0.51 19.48
C GLY A 62 -8.96 0.74 19.77
N SER A 63 -9.50 1.66 20.57
CA SER A 63 -8.81 2.86 21.04
C SER A 63 -7.60 2.54 21.89
N ARG A 64 -7.65 1.48 22.73
CA ARG A 64 -6.47 1.03 23.48
C ARG A 64 -5.34 0.57 22.56
N LEU A 65 -5.65 -0.26 21.56
CA LEU A 65 -4.64 -0.72 20.58
C LEU A 65 -4.13 0.44 19.72
N ALA A 66 -5.01 1.33 19.29
CA ALA A 66 -4.64 2.52 18.52
C ALA A 66 -3.72 3.45 19.33
N LEU A 67 -3.99 3.62 20.62
CA LEU A 67 -3.14 4.39 21.53
C LEU A 67 -1.75 3.76 21.64
N GLU A 68 -1.67 2.44 21.85
CA GLU A 68 -0.39 1.71 21.91
C GLU A 68 0.43 1.88 20.63
N MET A 69 -0.23 1.78 19.46
CA MET A 69 0.40 1.99 18.16
C MET A 69 0.88 3.44 17.96
N ALA A 70 0.08 4.43 18.39
CA ALA A 70 0.42 5.85 18.27
C ALA A 70 1.54 6.28 19.25
N GLU A 71 1.67 5.60 20.40
CA GLU A 71 2.76 5.80 21.37
C GLU A 71 4.05 5.10 20.92
N ASN A 72 3.95 3.96 20.22
CA ASN A 72 5.10 3.18 19.76
C ASN A 72 5.04 2.89 18.24
N PRO A 73 5.13 3.92 17.38
CA PRO A 73 4.96 3.76 15.93
C PRO A 73 6.03 2.87 15.30
N ASN A 74 7.22 2.74 15.90
CA ASN A 74 8.33 1.95 15.39
C ASN A 74 8.01 0.46 15.16
N ARG A 75 7.04 -0.11 15.88
CA ARG A 75 6.59 -1.49 15.66
C ARG A 75 5.48 -1.59 14.60
N PHE A 76 4.70 -0.52 14.46
CA PHE A 76 3.51 -0.46 13.63
C PHE A 76 3.84 -0.08 12.18
N LEU A 77 4.61 1.00 11.97
CA LEU A 77 4.87 1.56 10.64
C LEU A 77 5.50 0.53 9.69
N PRO A 78 6.51 -0.27 10.10
CA PRO A 78 7.10 -1.26 9.20
C PRO A 78 6.08 -2.33 8.75
N THR A 79 5.18 -2.74 9.64
CA THR A 79 4.13 -3.73 9.31
C THR A 79 3.18 -3.20 8.24
N VAL A 80 2.70 -1.96 8.43
CA VAL A 80 1.76 -1.34 7.49
C VAL A 80 2.44 -1.06 6.16
N GLN A 81 3.68 -0.59 6.18
CA GLN A 81 4.45 -0.30 4.97
C GLN A 81 4.72 -1.56 4.14
N VAL A 82 5.07 -2.68 4.79
CA VAL A 82 5.17 -3.98 4.12
C VAL A 82 3.84 -4.38 3.49
N GLY A 83 2.72 -4.15 4.19
CA GLY A 83 1.37 -4.35 3.65
C GLY A 83 1.11 -3.54 2.38
N ILE A 84 1.40 -2.23 2.41
CA ILE A 84 1.25 -1.31 1.26
C ILE A 84 2.10 -1.80 0.09
N THR A 85 3.37 -2.10 0.31
CA THR A 85 4.27 -2.57 -0.76
C THR A 85 3.81 -3.90 -1.34
N LEU A 86 3.40 -4.86 -0.50
CA LEU A 86 2.94 -6.17 -0.97
C LEU A 86 1.68 -6.02 -1.82
N VAL A 87 0.68 -5.31 -1.32
CA VAL A 87 -0.60 -5.12 -2.02
C VAL A 87 -0.40 -4.33 -3.32
N GLY A 88 0.39 -3.25 -3.30
CA GLY A 88 0.71 -2.47 -4.49
C GLY A 88 1.46 -3.28 -5.54
N THR A 89 2.43 -4.09 -5.13
CA THR A 89 3.20 -4.96 -6.04
C THR A 89 2.30 -6.02 -6.66
N LEU A 90 1.41 -6.64 -5.87
CA LEU A 90 0.43 -7.60 -6.40
C LEU A 90 -0.52 -6.92 -7.38
N ALA A 91 -1.01 -5.71 -7.09
CA ALA A 91 -1.92 -4.99 -7.99
C ALA A 91 -1.24 -4.68 -9.34
N ALA A 92 0.02 -4.25 -9.30
CA ALA A 92 0.82 -4.03 -10.50
C ALA A 92 1.06 -5.33 -11.29
N ALA A 93 1.35 -6.44 -10.60
CA ALA A 93 1.60 -7.74 -11.22
C ALA A 93 0.34 -8.32 -11.90
N PHE A 94 -0.82 -8.21 -11.25
CA PHE A 94 -2.10 -8.69 -11.81
C PHE A 94 -2.62 -7.79 -12.94
N GLY A 95 -2.40 -6.47 -12.86
CA GLY A 95 -2.92 -5.53 -13.86
C GLY A 95 -2.03 -5.32 -15.08
N GLY A 96 -0.70 -5.38 -14.93
CA GLY A 96 0.21 -4.89 -15.96
C GLY A 96 0.11 -5.63 -17.29
N ALA A 97 0.43 -6.93 -17.31
CA ALA A 97 0.61 -7.66 -18.56
C ALA A 97 -0.70 -7.86 -19.34
N THR A 98 -1.79 -8.23 -18.65
CA THR A 98 -3.06 -8.53 -19.31
C THR A 98 -3.72 -7.27 -19.86
N LEU A 99 -3.81 -6.19 -19.07
CA LEU A 99 -4.40 -4.93 -19.54
C LEU A 99 -3.59 -4.31 -20.68
N THR A 100 -2.26 -4.45 -20.66
CA THR A 100 -1.40 -4.00 -21.76
C THR A 100 -1.67 -4.80 -23.04
N GLY A 101 -1.86 -6.12 -22.96
CA GLY A 101 -2.22 -6.95 -24.11
C GLY A 101 -3.54 -6.51 -24.75
N GLU A 102 -4.59 -6.35 -23.95
CA GLU A 102 -5.91 -5.93 -24.41
C GLU A 102 -5.91 -4.52 -25.02
N LEU A 103 -5.19 -3.58 -24.39
CA LEU A 103 -5.07 -2.23 -24.92
C LEU A 103 -4.26 -2.22 -26.22
N LYS A 104 -3.21 -3.05 -26.33
CA LYS A 104 -2.45 -3.21 -27.58
C LYS A 104 -3.35 -3.71 -28.71
N GLU A 105 -4.14 -4.76 -28.49
CA GLU A 105 -5.07 -5.27 -29.50
C GLU A 105 -6.10 -4.21 -29.91
N THR A 106 -6.57 -3.42 -28.95
CA THR A 106 -7.48 -2.30 -29.22
C THR A 106 -6.81 -1.21 -30.08
N ILE A 107 -5.54 -0.90 -29.81
CA ILE A 107 -4.76 0.06 -30.61
C ILE A 107 -4.51 -0.50 -32.01
N ASP A 108 -4.11 -1.77 -32.14
CA ASP A 108 -3.87 -2.42 -33.43
C ASP A 108 -5.16 -2.45 -34.28
N ALA A 109 -6.31 -2.70 -33.67
CA ALA A 109 -7.63 -2.70 -34.33
C ALA A 109 -8.04 -1.33 -34.91
N THR A 110 -7.43 -0.24 -34.46
CA THR A 110 -7.71 1.10 -35.01
C THR A 110 -7.11 1.30 -36.41
N GLY A 111 -6.13 0.48 -36.81
CA GLY A 111 -5.54 0.50 -38.15
C GLY A 111 -4.78 1.78 -38.50
N LEU A 112 -4.34 2.58 -37.51
CA LEU A 112 -3.61 3.82 -37.77
C LEU A 112 -2.19 3.54 -38.31
N PRO A 113 -1.88 3.95 -39.56
CA PRO A 113 -0.55 3.74 -40.12
C PRO A 113 0.51 4.55 -39.37
N GLY A 114 1.61 3.88 -38.99
CA GLY A 114 2.73 4.47 -38.24
C GLY A 114 2.71 4.23 -36.72
N ILE A 115 1.58 3.82 -36.15
CA ILE A 115 1.44 3.50 -34.71
C ILE A 115 1.70 2.01 -34.44
N GLU A 116 1.39 1.14 -35.41
CA GLU A 116 1.51 -0.32 -35.32
C GLU A 116 2.86 -0.82 -34.76
N PRO A 117 4.04 -0.27 -35.14
CA PRO A 117 5.32 -0.72 -34.57
C PRO A 117 5.51 -0.37 -33.10
N TRP A 118 4.75 0.58 -32.57
CA TRP A 118 4.88 1.15 -31.23
C TRP A 118 3.67 0.80 -30.34
N SER A 119 2.72 0.01 -30.85
CA SER A 119 1.45 -0.21 -30.16
C SER A 119 1.65 -0.90 -28.81
N GLY A 120 2.66 -1.77 -28.69
CA GLY A 120 3.04 -2.42 -27.44
C GLY A 120 3.56 -1.44 -26.39
N GLU A 121 4.51 -0.56 -26.76
CA GLU A 121 5.09 0.43 -25.85
C GLU A 121 4.05 1.48 -25.43
N ILE A 122 3.21 1.92 -26.37
CA ILE A 122 2.12 2.87 -26.09
C ILE A 122 1.09 2.24 -25.16
N ALA A 123 0.67 0.99 -25.42
CA ALA A 123 -0.26 0.28 -24.55
C ALA A 123 0.31 0.10 -23.14
N LEU A 124 1.59 -0.30 -23.03
CA LEU A 124 2.26 -0.44 -21.75
C LEU A 124 2.30 0.89 -21.00
N ALA A 125 2.73 1.96 -21.67
CA ALA A 125 2.82 3.29 -21.06
C ALA A 125 1.45 3.77 -20.55
N LEU A 126 0.40 3.65 -21.37
CA LEU A 126 -0.96 4.06 -20.99
C LEU A 126 -1.52 3.24 -19.84
N VAL A 127 -1.34 1.91 -19.85
CA VAL A 127 -1.79 1.04 -18.76
C VAL A 127 -1.04 1.33 -17.47
N VAL A 128 0.30 1.44 -17.53
CA VAL A 128 1.11 1.75 -16.34
C VAL A 128 0.71 3.11 -15.76
N LEU A 129 0.56 4.14 -16.60
CA LEU A 129 0.14 5.47 -16.15
C LEU A 129 -1.28 5.44 -15.54
N GLY A 130 -2.22 4.77 -16.21
CA GLY A 130 -3.61 4.67 -15.76
C GLY A 130 -3.76 3.90 -14.45
N LEU A 131 -3.10 2.74 -14.35
CA LEU A 131 -3.06 1.93 -13.13
C LEU A 131 -2.37 2.68 -12.00
N THR A 132 -1.22 3.32 -12.26
CA THR A 132 -0.48 4.07 -11.25
C THR A 132 -1.30 5.24 -10.73
N PHE A 133 -1.88 6.04 -11.63
CA PHE A 133 -2.73 7.17 -11.25
C PHE A 133 -3.91 6.71 -10.39
N SER A 134 -4.59 5.64 -10.82
CA SER A 134 -5.76 5.10 -10.12
C SER A 134 -5.38 4.47 -8.78
N SER A 135 -4.28 3.73 -8.71
CA SER A 135 -3.75 3.13 -7.48
C SER A 135 -3.36 4.21 -6.46
N VAL A 136 -2.66 5.25 -6.89
CA VAL A 136 -2.26 6.36 -6.01
C VAL A 136 -3.47 7.16 -5.57
N LEU A 137 -4.40 7.48 -6.48
CA LEU A 137 -5.58 8.28 -6.16
C LEU A 137 -6.52 7.54 -5.20
N PHE A 138 -6.99 6.35 -5.59
CA PHE A 138 -8.02 5.60 -4.87
C PHE A 138 -7.44 4.71 -3.77
N GLY A 139 -6.27 4.12 -4.02
CA GLY A 139 -5.61 3.22 -3.08
C GLY A 139 -4.70 3.92 -2.08
N GLU A 140 -4.47 5.23 -2.17
CA GLU A 140 -3.58 5.92 -1.22
C GLU A 140 -4.07 7.32 -0.82
N LEU A 141 -4.17 8.26 -1.76
CA LEU A 141 -4.43 9.68 -1.46
C LEU A 141 -5.80 9.92 -0.84
N ILE A 142 -6.87 9.37 -1.43
CA ILE A 142 -8.23 9.50 -0.88
C ILE A 142 -8.32 8.86 0.52
N PRO A 143 -7.89 7.61 0.73
CA PRO A 143 -7.86 6.99 2.05
C PRO A 143 -7.03 7.75 3.08
N LYS A 144 -5.87 8.29 2.71
CA LYS A 144 -5.05 9.13 3.59
C LYS A 144 -5.79 10.41 4.01
N ARG A 145 -6.53 11.05 3.10
CA ARG A 145 -7.38 12.21 3.45
C ARG A 145 -8.50 11.83 4.42
N ILE A 146 -9.15 10.68 4.21
CA ILE A 146 -10.18 10.16 5.13
C ILE A 146 -9.57 9.88 6.52
N GLY A 147 -8.41 9.20 6.56
CA GLY A 147 -7.67 8.90 7.77
C GLY A 147 -7.26 10.16 8.54
N LEU A 148 -6.87 11.22 7.84
CA LEU A 148 -6.51 12.49 8.47
C LEU A 148 -7.73 13.21 9.08
N HIS A 149 -8.85 13.25 8.35
CA HIS A 149 -10.05 13.98 8.80
C HIS A 149 -10.77 13.26 9.95
N ASN A 150 -10.73 11.92 9.99
CA ASN A 150 -11.40 11.13 11.03
C ASN A 150 -10.42 10.18 11.75
N SER A 151 -9.28 10.73 12.16
CA SER A 151 -8.13 9.98 12.68
C SER A 151 -8.47 9.04 13.83
N ALA A 152 -9.18 9.51 14.86
CA ALA A 152 -9.53 8.67 16.01
C ALA A 152 -10.45 7.48 15.64
N ALA A 153 -11.44 7.69 14.76
CA ALA A 153 -12.37 6.63 14.38
C ALA A 153 -11.73 5.61 13.43
N VAL A 154 -10.95 6.08 12.45
CA VAL A 154 -10.23 5.20 11.53
C VAL A 154 -9.16 4.41 12.28
N ALA A 155 -8.41 5.05 13.18
CA ALA A 155 -7.38 4.39 13.99
C ALA A 155 -7.96 3.28 14.87
N ARG A 156 -9.06 3.54 15.62
CA ARG A 156 -9.67 2.50 16.47
C ARG A 156 -10.25 1.33 15.67
N PHE A 157 -10.74 1.58 14.46
CA PHE A 157 -11.25 0.54 13.56
C PHE A 157 -10.11 -0.30 12.97
N ALA A 158 -9.04 0.34 12.53
CA ALA A 158 -7.92 -0.34 11.87
C ALA A 158 -6.98 -1.06 12.85
N ALA A 159 -6.81 -0.55 14.07
CA ALA A 159 -5.82 -1.07 15.02
C ALA A 159 -5.95 -2.57 15.33
N PRO A 160 -7.14 -3.16 15.55
CA PRO A 160 -7.27 -4.60 15.74
C PRO A 160 -6.81 -5.43 14.54
N MET A 161 -7.15 -5.00 13.32
CA MET A 161 -6.78 -5.71 12.09
C MET A 161 -5.28 -5.64 11.86
N ILE A 162 -4.67 -4.48 12.07
CA ILE A 162 -3.23 -4.31 11.91
C ILE A 162 -2.46 -5.04 13.02
N SER A 163 -2.99 -5.10 14.25
CA SER A 163 -2.40 -5.89 15.33
C SER A 163 -2.40 -7.39 15.01
N LEU A 164 -3.46 -7.90 14.39
CA LEU A 164 -3.50 -9.28 13.91
C LEU A 164 -2.48 -9.50 12.80
N LEU A 165 -2.46 -8.62 11.80
CA LEU A 165 -1.52 -8.72 10.68
C LEU A 165 -0.07 -8.63 11.15
N GLY A 166 0.25 -7.74 12.09
CA GLY A 166 1.59 -7.58 12.66
C GLY A 166 2.06 -8.82 13.40
N ARG A 167 1.16 -9.59 14.01
CA ARG A 167 1.51 -10.89 14.60
C ARG A 167 1.87 -11.93 13.54
N VAL A 168 1.13 -11.97 12.43
CA VAL A 168 1.40 -12.89 11.32
C VAL A 168 2.65 -12.50 10.55
N ALA A 169 2.82 -11.21 10.28
CA ALA A 169 3.94 -10.63 9.55
C ALA A 169 5.21 -10.44 10.41
N HIS A 170 5.13 -10.69 11.73
CA HIS A 170 6.23 -10.52 12.67
C HIS A 170 7.58 -11.07 12.19
N PRO A 171 7.71 -12.31 11.67
CA PRO A 171 9.01 -12.82 11.22
C PRO A 171 9.60 -12.01 10.06
N VAL A 172 8.75 -11.58 9.12
CA VAL A 172 9.16 -10.78 7.96
C VAL A 172 9.55 -9.37 8.41
N VAL A 173 8.73 -8.75 9.25
CA VAL A 173 8.98 -7.41 9.80
C VAL A 173 10.23 -7.39 10.68
N TRP A 174 10.46 -8.42 11.48
CA TRP A 174 11.66 -8.56 12.30
C TRP A 174 12.92 -8.67 11.43
N LEU A 175 12.88 -9.50 10.38
CA LEU A 175 13.99 -9.65 9.44
C LEU A 175 14.30 -8.32 8.73
N LEU A 176 13.27 -7.61 8.28
CA LEU A 176 13.40 -6.29 7.67
C LEU A 176 13.98 -5.28 8.67
N GLY A 177 13.44 -5.22 9.88
CA GLY A 177 13.94 -4.33 10.95
C GLY A 177 15.41 -4.60 11.23
N ARG A 178 15.80 -5.88 11.36
CA ARG A 178 17.21 -6.24 11.59
C ARG A 178 18.11 -5.86 10.42
N SER A 179 17.62 -6.01 9.18
CA SER A 179 18.35 -5.61 7.97
C SER A 179 18.54 -4.09 7.94
N THR A 180 17.50 -3.32 8.29
CA THR A 180 17.56 -1.87 8.43
C THR A 180 18.55 -1.45 9.50
N ASP A 181 18.55 -2.10 10.68
CA ASP A 181 19.50 -1.79 11.75
C ASP A 181 20.96 -2.06 11.33
N VAL A 182 21.21 -3.15 10.61
CA VAL A 182 22.54 -3.45 10.06
C VAL A 182 22.94 -2.39 9.04
N ALA A 183 22.07 -2.07 8.09
CA ALA A 183 22.34 -1.06 7.07
C ALA A 183 22.57 0.33 7.69
N ALA A 184 21.75 0.73 8.67
CA ALA A 184 21.91 1.97 9.41
C ALA A 184 23.24 2.00 10.18
N GLY A 185 23.61 0.88 10.81
CA GLY A 185 24.89 0.74 11.50
C GLY A 185 26.09 0.88 10.56
N LEU A 186 26.04 0.29 9.36
CA LEU A 186 27.06 0.44 8.33
C LEU A 186 27.20 1.87 7.82
N LEU A 187 26.08 2.61 7.76
CA LEU A 187 26.05 4.03 7.39
C LEU A 187 26.38 4.98 8.57
N GLY A 188 26.64 4.45 9.77
CA GLY A 188 26.93 5.25 10.96
C GLY A 188 25.73 5.98 11.55
N ILE A 189 24.51 5.64 11.14
CA ILE A 189 23.27 6.23 11.65
C ILE A 189 22.99 5.64 13.04
N ARG A 190 23.17 6.46 14.08
CA ARG A 190 22.76 6.09 15.44
C ARG A 190 21.26 6.27 15.55
N CYS A 191 20.50 5.19 15.47
CA CYS A 191 19.08 5.17 15.81
C CYS A 191 18.91 5.45 17.31
N ALA A 192 18.95 6.73 17.72
CA ALA A 192 18.57 7.12 19.05
C ALA A 192 17.05 6.94 19.18
N PRO A 193 16.53 6.31 20.25
CA PRO A 193 15.12 6.42 20.57
C PRO A 193 14.79 7.91 20.66
N VAL A 194 13.69 8.34 20.03
CA VAL A 194 13.17 9.71 20.16
C VAL A 194 12.92 9.97 21.63
N ARG A 195 13.92 10.53 22.33
CA ARG A 195 13.75 11.07 23.67
C ARG A 195 12.92 12.33 23.49
N GLY A 196 11.81 12.42 24.23
CA GLY A 196 11.06 13.66 24.33
C GLY A 196 12.02 14.78 24.72
N ILE A 197 11.93 15.90 23.99
CA ILE A 197 12.73 17.10 24.24
C ILE A 197 12.65 17.40 25.74
N SER A 198 13.81 17.40 26.40
CA SER A 198 13.85 17.72 27.83
C SER A 198 13.48 19.19 28.02
N LEU A 199 12.81 19.54 29.11
CA LEU A 199 12.42 20.93 29.45
C LEU A 199 13.60 21.93 29.37
N GLN A 200 14.84 21.44 29.45
CA GLN A 200 16.04 22.25 29.31
C GLN A 200 16.27 22.78 27.88
N GLU A 201 15.89 22.03 26.84
CA GLU A 201 16.01 22.48 25.43
C GLU A 201 14.92 23.49 25.04
N ILE A 202 13.72 23.38 25.62
CA ILE A 202 12.64 24.37 25.42
C ILE A 202 13.05 25.73 25.99
N ARG A 203 13.73 25.75 27.13
CA ARG A 203 14.17 27.00 27.76
C ARG A 203 15.20 27.75 26.91
N HIS A 204 16.06 27.03 26.19
CA HIS A 204 17.09 27.64 25.36
C HIS A 204 16.54 28.27 24.07
N LEU A 205 15.37 27.82 23.57
CA LEU A 205 14.71 28.36 22.38
C LEU A 205 13.84 29.59 22.65
N ILE A 206 13.52 29.86 23.91
CA ILE A 206 12.73 31.05 24.32
C ILE A 206 13.64 32.22 24.73
N GLU A 207 14.92 31.96 24.99
CA GLU A 207 15.92 32.98 25.37
C GLU A 207 16.76 33.51 24.18
N LEU A 208 16.32 33.29 22.93
CA LEU A 208 16.86 33.93 21.71
C LEU A 208 15.82 34.88 21.11
#